data_AF-A0A382SQF7-F1
#
_entry.id   AF-A0A382SQF7-F1
#
_cell.length_a   1.000
_cell.length_b   1.000
_cell.length_c   1.000
_cell.angle_alpha   90.00
_cell.angle_beta   90.00
_cell.angle_gamma   90.00
#
_symmetry.space_group_name_H-M   'P 1'
#
loop_
_entity.id
_entity.type
_entity.pdbx_description
1 polymer ?
#
loop_
_entity_poly.entity_id
_entity_poly.type
_entity_poly.pdbx_seq_one_letter_code
_entity_poly.pdbx_strand_id
1 'polypeptide(L)' 'MGKYIPSKSSWVAEQVELYESSLGAKGTTLKDTGLPVIIVTHRGRKTGAIRKIPLMKVVDGENYILVASMGGAPKHPG' A
#
# COMPACT_ATOMS: atom_id res chain seq x y z
N MET A 1 -19.49 -6.34 -2.05
CA MET A 1 -18.08 -5.91 -1.96
C MET A 1 -18.03 -4.51 -1.36
N GLY A 2 -17.11 -4.19 -0.43
CA GLY A 2 -17.02 -2.83 0.12
C GLY A 2 -16.59 -1.82 -0.95
N LYS A 3 -17.08 -0.57 -0.88
CA LYS A 3 -16.63 0.51 -1.78
C LYS A 3 -15.14 0.76 -1.56
N TYR A 4 -14.35 0.87 -2.63
CA TYR A 4 -12.97 1.33 -2.54
C TYR A 4 -12.95 2.82 -2.21
N ILE A 5 -12.19 3.19 -1.17
CA ILE A 5 -11.94 4.58 -0.82
C ILE A 5 -10.42 4.78 -0.79
N PRO A 6 -9.86 5.60 -1.72
CA PRO A 6 -8.43 5.89 -1.77
C PRO A 6 -7.88 6.49 -0.47
N SER A 7 -6.56 6.51 -0.36
CA SER A 7 -5.87 7.22 0.72
C SER A 7 -6.15 8.72 0.65
N LYS A 8 -6.16 9.39 1.82
CA LYS A 8 -6.18 10.85 1.89
C LYS A 8 -4.85 11.48 1.44
N SER A 9 -3.78 10.69 1.43
CA SER A 9 -2.49 11.12 0.95
C SER A 9 -2.44 10.96 -0.57
N SER A 10 -2.26 12.07 -1.30
CA SER A 10 -2.28 12.09 -2.76
C SER A 10 -1.25 11.13 -3.37
N TRP A 11 0.01 11.18 -2.91
CA TRP A 11 1.06 10.30 -3.43
C TRP A 11 0.74 8.81 -3.24
N VAL A 12 0.08 8.44 -2.14
CA VAL A 12 -0.36 7.05 -1.91
C VAL A 12 -1.45 6.65 -2.90
N ALA A 13 -2.44 7.53 -3.12
CA ALA A 13 -3.53 7.26 -4.04
C ALA A 13 -3.03 7.16 -5.49
N GLU A 14 -2.18 8.10 -5.90
CA GLU A 14 -1.54 8.13 -7.23
C GLU A 14 -0.67 6.89 -7.47
N GLN A 15 0.13 6.48 -6.48
CA GLN A 15 0.97 5.28 -6.62
C GLN A 15 0.13 4.01 -6.78
N VAL A 16 -0.94 3.85 -5.99
CA VAL A 16 -1.86 2.71 -6.13
C VAL A 16 -2.50 2.69 -7.51
N GLU A 17 -2.99 3.84 -7.99
CA GLU A 17 -3.60 3.97 -9.30
C GLU A 17 -2.61 3.63 -10.43
N LEU A 18 -1.38 4.15 -10.37
CA LEU A 18 -0.34 3.86 -11.34
C LEU A 18 0.06 2.37 -11.32
N TYR A 19 0.20 1.77 -10.15
CA TYR A 19 0.52 0.35 -10.01
C TYR A 19 -0.57 -0.50 -10.66
N GLU A 20 -1.83 -0.27 -10.30
CA GLU A 20 -2.94 -1.12 -10.77
C GLU A 20 -3.29 -0.89 -12.24
N SER A 21 -3.32 0.36 -12.71
CA SER A 21 -3.60 0.68 -14.12
C SER A 21 -2.55 0.11 -15.08
N SER A 22 -1.32 -0.09 -14.59
CA SER A 22 -0.22 -0.67 -15.36
C SER A 22 -0.04 -2.17 -15.15
N LEU A 23 -0.95 -2.82 -14.41
CA LEU A 23 -0.83 -4.24 -14.04
C LEU A 23 0.51 -4.57 -13.34
N GLY A 24 1.04 -3.62 -12.57
CA GLY A 24 2.31 -3.76 -11.87
C GLY A 24 3.56 -3.51 -12.72
N ALA A 25 3.44 -2.88 -13.89
CA ALA A 25 4.60 -2.48 -14.69
C ALA A 25 5.19 -1.11 -14.27
N LYS A 26 4.40 -0.25 -13.63
CA LYS A 26 4.79 1.10 -13.17
C LYS A 26 4.43 1.29 -11.69
N GLY A 27 5.03 2.29 -11.04
CA GLY A 27 4.75 2.59 -9.62
C GLY A 27 5.23 1.50 -8.64
N THR A 28 6.15 0.64 -9.07
CA THR A 28 6.59 -0.57 -8.38
C THR A 28 7.63 -0.34 -7.29
N THR A 29 8.10 0.91 -7.12
CA THR A 29 9.11 1.27 -6.12
C THR A 29 8.58 2.33 -5.15
N LEU A 30 9.12 2.37 -3.94
CA LEU A 30 8.80 3.40 -2.97
C LEU A 30 9.44 4.73 -3.39
N LYS A 31 8.65 5.60 -4.04
CA LYS A 31 9.12 6.89 -4.58
C LYS A 31 10.42 6.68 -5.38
N ASP A 32 11.42 7.51 -5.14
CA ASP A 32 12.72 7.50 -5.82
C ASP A 32 13.76 6.61 -5.13
N THR A 33 13.37 5.81 -4.14
CA THR A 33 14.33 4.95 -3.40
C THR A 33 14.77 3.72 -4.18
N GLY A 34 14.07 3.37 -5.27
CA GLY A 34 14.28 2.14 -6.03
C GLY A 34 13.84 0.86 -5.31
N LEU A 35 13.37 0.96 -4.06
CA LEU A 35 12.99 -0.19 -3.27
C LEU A 35 11.61 -0.72 -3.67
N PRO A 36 11.44 -2.03 -3.93
CA PRO A 36 10.19 -2.58 -4.45
C PRO A 36 9.04 -2.51 -3.45
N VAL A 37 7.82 -2.34 -3.96
CA VAL A 37 6.58 -2.35 -3.17
C VAL A 37 5.58 -3.38 -3.67
N ILE A 38 4.62 -3.72 -2.81
CA ILE A 38 3.39 -4.45 -3.13
C ILE A 38 2.18 -3.61 -2.72
N ILE A 39 1.04 -3.83 -3.40
CA ILE A 39 -0.24 -3.20 -3.01
C ILE A 39 -0.99 -4.15 -2.07
N VAL A 40 -1.16 -3.73 -0.82
CA VAL A 40 -1.94 -4.46 0.18
C VAL A 40 -3.37 -3.93 0.18
N THR A 41 -4.29 -4.81 -0.18
CA THR A 41 -5.73 -4.55 -0.09
C THR A 41 -6.25 -5.06 1.26
N HIS A 42 -6.96 -4.21 2.01
CA HIS A 42 -7.55 -4.59 3.29
C HIS A 42 -8.92 -3.93 3.48
N ARG A 43 -9.68 -4.43 4.45
CA ARG A 43 -10.99 -3.88 4.83
C ARG A 43 -10.83 -2.92 5.99
N GLY A 44 -11.27 -1.68 5.83
CA GLY A 44 -11.25 -0.67 6.89
C GLY A 44 -12.14 -1.11 8.07
N ARG A 45 -11.56 -1.20 9.28
CA ARG A 45 -12.25 -1.70 10.48
C ARG A 45 -13.53 -0.94 10.82
N LYS A 46 -13.54 0.40 10.66
CA LYS A 46 -14.69 1.25 11.01
C LYS A 46 -15.71 1.39 9.89
N THR A 47 -15.26 1.50 8.64
CA THR A 47 -16.13 1.84 7.50
C THR A 47 -16.53 0.62 6.67
N GLY A 48 -15.87 -0.53 6.86
CA GLY A 48 -16.04 -1.71 6.00
C GLY A 48 -15.56 -1.52 4.56
N ALA A 49 -15.00 -0.36 4.23
CA ALA A 49 -14.54 0.02 2.88
C ALA A 49 -13.28 -0.76 2.50
N ILE A 50 -13.10 -0.98 1.20
CA ILE A 50 -11.83 -1.49 0.67
C ILE A 50 -10.82 -0.34 0.71
N ARG A 51 -9.62 -0.63 1.21
CA ARG A 51 -8.47 0.28 1.30
C ARG A 51 -7.27 -0.40 0.66
N LYS A 52 -6.41 0.40 0.02
CA LYS A 52 -5.21 -0.07 -0.67
C LYS A 52 -4.03 0.80 -0.24
N ILE A 53 -2.92 0.16 0.10
CA ILE A 53 -1.70 0.84 0.53
C ILE A 53 -0.48 0.17 -0.12
N PRO A 54 0.49 0.95 -0.63
CA PRO A 54 1.78 0.42 -1.01
C PRO A 54 2.60 0.16 0.26
N LEU A 55 3.13 -1.06 0.39
CA LEU A 55 4.10 -1.42 1.42
C LEU A 55 5.35 -1.98 0.76
N MET A 56 6.49 -1.79 1.42
CA MET A 56 7.76 -2.39 1.03
C MET A 56 7.61 -3.91 0.82
N LYS A 57 8.13 -4.42 -0.28
CA LYS A 57 8.14 -5.85 -0.58
C LYS A 57 9.21 -6.54 0.26
N VAL A 58 8.78 -7.30 1.25
CA VAL A 58 9.64 -8.17 2.07
C VAL A 58 9.08 -9.57 2.00
N VAL A 59 9.93 -10.53 1.65
CA VAL A 59 9.56 -11.93 1.44
C VAL A 59 10.43 -12.83 2.31
N ASP A 60 9.81 -13.81 2.96
CA ASP A 60 10.46 -14.87 3.72
C ASP A 60 9.90 -16.23 3.28
N GLY A 61 10.65 -16.92 2.41
CA GLY A 61 10.17 -18.11 1.69
C GLY A 61 8.95 -17.77 0.83
N GLU A 62 7.80 -18.36 1.18
CA GLU A 62 6.52 -18.12 0.51
C GLU A 62 5.71 -16.98 1.17
N ASN A 63 6.19 -16.44 2.29
CA ASN A 63 5.46 -15.46 3.09
C ASN A 63 5.84 -14.02 2.73
N TYR A 64 4.88 -13.11 2.88
CA TYR A 64 5.13 -11.67 2.87
C TYR A 64 5.14 -11.12 4.29
N ILE A 65 6.11 -10.28 4.61
CA ILE A 65 6.20 -9.57 5.89
C ILE A 65 5.70 -8.14 5.69
N LEU A 66 4.68 -7.74 6.46
CA LEU A 66 4.12 -6.40 6.43
C LEU A 66 4.56 -5.61 7.66
N VAL A 67 5.18 -4.45 7.46
CA VAL A 67 5.71 -3.60 8.55
C VAL A 67 4.86 -2.35 8.72
N ALA A 68 4.19 -2.22 9.87
CA ALA A 68 3.30 -1.10 10.20
C ALA A 68 4.04 0.09 10.86
N SER A 69 5.08 0.62 10.19
CA SER A 69 6.00 1.62 10.78
C SER A 69 5.60 3.09 10.54
N MET A 70 4.83 3.40 9.49
CA MET A 70 4.50 4.80 9.08
C MET A 70 5.72 5.74 9.15
N GLY A 71 6.89 5.28 8.70
CA GLY A 71 8.13 6.05 8.71
C GLY A 71 8.70 6.36 10.10
N GLY A 72 8.44 5.50 11.10
CA GLY A 72 8.89 5.70 12.49
C GLY A 72 7.99 6.63 13.30
N ALA A 73 6.79 6.93 12.81
CA ALA A 73 5.83 7.74 13.56
C ALA A 73 5.45 7.05 14.88
N PRO A 74 5.20 7.80 15.97
CA PRO A 74 4.88 7.23 17.28
C PRO A 74 3.49 6.56 17.34
N LYS A 75 2.73 6.59 16.24
CA LYS A 75 1.38 6.02 16.13
C LYS A 75 1.39 4.92 15.07
N HIS A 76 0.66 3.84 15.34
CA HIS A 76 0.39 2.83 14.33
C HIS A 76 -0.42 3.43 13.15
N PRO A 77 -0.16 2.98 11.92
CA PRO A 77 -1.00 3.34 10.77
C PRO A 77 -2.40 2.73 10.92
N GLY A 78 -3.45 3.51 10.59
CA GLY A 78 -4.85 3.10 10.68
C GLY A 78 -5.82 4.09 10.05
#